data_AF-A0A7S0SP40-F1
#
_entry.id   AF-A0A7S0SP40-F1
#
_cell.length_a   1.000
_cell.length_b   1.000
_cell.length_c   1.000
_cell.angle_alpha   90.00
_cell.angle_beta   90.00
_cell.angle_gamma   90.00
#
_symmetry.space_group_name_H-M   'P 1'
#
loop_
_entity.id
_entity.type
_entity.pdbx_description
1 polymer ?
#
loop_
_entity_poly.entity_id
_entity_poly.type
_entity_poly.pdbx_seq_one_letter_code
_entity_poly.pdbx_strand_id
1 'polypeptide(L)'
;ELVDAAGGVALHCPPPGGATPTISYRALLDSKPDVVVFALCGFGLTRAAAEIANSWGGDKLDALRVACGGQVFVCDGNYLINRSGPRVVESAEAIAEAIHTSLRGHFGHFGGDLLATLDGALVSAAAGIVTGSAKVRPSPFDTARSDTGALMGSSVAQGPALPPDAAVRQQLGCMLRGAMLEAFAMNSEANQRRWCAPERFTAVLQSHDDFKRLLLEPAAVGAVEA
;
A
#
# COMPACT_ATOMS: atom_id res chain seq x y z
N GLU A 1 0.64 15.95 -7.02
CA GLU A 1 -0.81 15.80 -6.74
C GLU A 1 -1.12 15.87 -5.24
N LEU A 2 -0.92 14.82 -4.44
CA LEU A 2 -1.29 14.86 -3.00
C LEU A 2 -0.56 15.96 -2.22
N VAL A 3 0.74 16.13 -2.46
CA VAL A 3 1.54 17.20 -1.84
C VAL A 3 1.00 18.58 -2.23
N ASP A 4 0.64 18.78 -3.50
CA ASP A 4 0.08 20.05 -3.97
C ASP A 4 -1.31 20.31 -3.39
N ALA A 5 -2.16 19.28 -3.31
CA ALA A 5 -3.48 19.35 -2.69
C ALA A 5 -3.42 19.67 -1.20
N ALA A 6 -2.36 19.21 -0.52
CA ALA A 6 -2.06 19.56 0.86
C ALA A 6 -1.40 20.94 1.02
N GLY A 7 -1.21 21.70 -0.07
CA GLY A 7 -0.59 23.03 -0.05
C GLY A 7 0.93 23.04 0.10
N GLY A 8 1.59 21.93 -0.25
CA GLY A 8 3.05 21.82 -0.30
C GLY A 8 3.64 21.97 -1.70
N VAL A 9 4.96 21.84 -1.79
CA VAL A 9 5.72 21.81 -3.05
C VAL A 9 6.48 20.48 -3.13
N ALA A 10 6.13 19.64 -4.10
CA ALA A 10 6.80 18.35 -4.28
C ALA A 10 8.22 18.52 -4.85
N LEU A 11 9.22 17.98 -4.16
CA LEU A 11 10.60 17.95 -4.63
C LEU A 11 10.88 16.66 -5.40
N HIS A 12 11.72 16.74 -6.44
CA HIS A 12 12.11 15.62 -7.29
C HIS A 12 10.94 14.84 -7.91
N CYS A 13 9.79 15.49 -8.10
CA CYS A 13 8.63 14.89 -8.73
C CYS A 13 8.68 15.11 -10.26
N PRO A 14 8.56 14.05 -11.07
CA PRO A 14 8.41 14.21 -12.52
C PRO A 14 7.04 14.83 -12.86
N PRO A 15 6.84 15.33 -14.08
CA PRO A 15 5.54 15.80 -14.53
C PRO A 15 4.47 14.69 -14.41
N PRO A 16 3.17 15.04 -14.34
CA PRO A 16 2.08 14.07 -14.24
C PRO A 16 2.21 12.93 -15.25
N GLY A 17 2.08 11.69 -14.77
CA GLY A 17 2.28 10.46 -15.56
C GLY A 17 3.73 9.99 -15.67
N GLY A 18 4.70 10.71 -15.11
CA GLY A 18 6.10 10.29 -15.04
C GLY A 18 6.36 9.20 -14.01
N ALA A 19 7.35 8.34 -14.27
CA ALA A 19 7.75 7.28 -13.35
C ALA A 19 8.46 7.83 -12.10
N THR A 20 8.17 7.27 -10.93
CA THR A 20 8.83 7.63 -9.67
C THR A 20 10.36 7.52 -9.80
N PRO A 21 11.12 8.61 -9.61
CA PRO A 21 12.56 8.55 -9.70
C PRO A 21 13.18 8.01 -8.41
N THR A 22 14.34 7.36 -8.55
CA THR A 22 15.22 7.08 -7.41
C THR A 22 16.10 8.30 -7.16
N ILE A 23 16.08 8.85 -5.95
CA ILE A 23 16.98 9.92 -5.53
C ILE A 23 18.05 9.40 -4.58
N SER A 24 19.24 10.00 -4.62
CA SER A 24 20.29 9.68 -3.65
C SER A 24 20.03 10.40 -2.33
N TYR A 25 20.58 9.85 -1.24
CA TYR A 25 20.54 10.49 0.08
C TYR A 25 21.14 11.91 0.05
N ARG A 26 22.22 12.10 -0.70
CA ARG A 26 22.84 13.42 -0.86
C ARG A 26 21.92 14.39 -1.59
N ALA A 27 21.27 13.96 -2.68
CA ALA A 27 20.32 14.79 -3.41
C ALA A 27 19.13 15.21 -2.52
N LEU A 28 18.63 14.29 -1.69
CA LEU A 28 17.60 14.61 -0.70
C LEU A 28 18.04 15.74 0.23
N LEU A 29 19.24 15.66 0.83
CA LEU A 29 19.74 16.71 1.72
C LEU A 29 20.01 18.03 0.97
N ASP A 30 20.63 17.96 -0.21
CA ASP A 30 20.97 19.13 -1.02
C ASP A 30 19.71 19.89 -1.48
N SER A 31 18.57 19.18 -1.58
CA SER A 31 17.26 19.78 -1.92
C SER A 31 16.62 20.61 -0.80
N LYS A 32 17.15 20.52 0.43
CA LYS A 32 16.69 21.26 1.62
C LYS A 32 15.17 21.16 1.85
N PRO A 33 14.62 19.95 2.05
CA PRO A 33 13.21 19.79 2.32
C PRO A 33 12.83 20.41 3.68
N ASP A 34 11.72 21.14 3.72
CA ASP A 34 11.13 21.60 4.98
C ASP A 34 10.47 20.46 5.75
N VAL A 35 9.91 19.48 5.04
CA VAL A 35 9.18 18.33 5.59
C VAL A 35 9.51 17.08 4.80
N VAL A 36 9.73 15.96 5.48
CA VAL A 36 9.86 14.64 4.87
C VAL A 36 8.79 13.70 5.45
N VAL A 37 8.03 13.05 4.57
CA VAL A 37 7.05 12.02 4.95
C VAL A 37 7.46 10.69 4.33
N PHE A 38 7.78 9.71 5.18
CA PHE A 38 8.05 8.35 4.73
C PHE A 38 6.74 7.55 4.59
N ALA A 39 6.50 7.04 3.38
CA ALA A 39 5.31 6.27 3.02
C ALA A 39 5.67 4.90 2.42
N LEU A 40 6.29 4.02 3.22
CA LEU A 40 6.77 2.74 2.71
C LEU A 40 5.63 1.83 2.23
N CYS A 41 5.81 1.24 1.04
CA CYS A 41 4.85 0.32 0.45
C CYS A 41 4.66 -0.93 1.34
N GLY A 42 3.40 -1.25 1.65
CA GLY A 42 3.05 -2.51 2.30
C GLY A 42 3.23 -2.55 3.83
N PHE A 43 3.71 -1.47 4.44
CA PHE A 43 3.91 -1.37 5.88
C PHE A 43 2.95 -0.38 6.53
N GLY A 44 2.47 -0.75 7.73
CA GLY A 44 1.89 0.20 8.67
C GLY A 44 2.98 1.07 9.32
N LEU A 45 2.56 2.10 10.05
CA LEU A 45 3.42 3.14 10.60
C LEU A 45 4.60 2.61 11.43
N THR A 46 4.37 1.73 12.42
CA THR A 46 5.43 1.23 13.31
C THR A 46 6.40 0.29 12.61
N ARG A 47 5.91 -0.56 11.69
CA ARG A 47 6.79 -1.38 10.85
C ARG A 47 7.64 -0.50 9.93
N ALA A 48 7.05 0.51 9.32
CA ALA A 48 7.78 1.42 8.44
C ALA A 48 8.90 2.15 9.19
N ALA A 49 8.64 2.66 10.40
CA ALA A 49 9.65 3.31 11.23
C ALA A 49 10.84 2.40 11.57
N ALA A 50 10.57 1.14 11.95
CA ALA A 50 11.62 0.16 12.22
C ALA A 50 12.49 -0.12 10.99
N GLU A 51 11.89 -0.25 9.81
CA GLU A 51 12.62 -0.48 8.56
C GLU A 51 13.49 0.72 8.16
N ILE A 52 12.98 1.94 8.35
CA ILE A 52 13.72 3.19 8.12
C ILE A 52 14.95 3.24 9.03
N ALA A 53 14.77 3.00 10.33
CA ALA A 53 15.87 2.97 11.30
C ALA A 53 16.94 1.93 10.96
N ASN A 54 16.52 0.71 10.61
CA ASN A 54 17.44 -0.37 10.24
C ASN A 54 18.20 -0.07 8.94
N SER A 55 17.52 0.54 7.95
CA SER A 55 18.11 0.77 6.63
C SER A 55 19.02 2.00 6.57
N TRP A 56 18.67 3.08 7.28
CA TRP A 56 19.39 4.35 7.21
C TRP A 56 20.40 4.52 8.34
N GLY A 57 20.18 3.88 9.49
CA GLY A 57 20.99 4.05 10.69
C GLY A 57 20.78 5.41 11.38
N GLY A 58 21.33 5.56 12.60
CA GLY A 58 21.17 6.76 13.41
C GLY A 58 21.71 8.03 12.73
N ASP A 59 22.96 7.99 12.28
CA ASP A 59 23.66 9.17 11.73
C ASP A 59 22.92 9.83 10.55
N LYS A 60 22.37 9.02 9.63
CA LYS A 60 21.61 9.56 8.49
C LYS A 60 20.28 10.16 8.94
N LEU A 61 19.60 9.50 9.88
CA LEU A 61 18.33 10.01 10.38
C LEU A 61 18.53 11.29 11.19
N ASP A 62 19.59 11.39 11.97
CA ASP A 62 19.93 12.60 12.73
C ASP A 62 20.28 13.75 11.79
N ALA A 63 21.09 13.51 10.77
CA ALA A 63 21.38 14.52 9.75
C ALA A 63 20.11 14.98 9.02
N LEU A 64 19.19 14.06 8.70
CA LEU A 64 17.91 14.41 8.09
C LEU A 64 17.02 15.23 9.04
N ARG A 65 16.92 14.83 10.31
CA ARG A 65 16.17 15.57 11.35
C ARG A 65 16.69 17.00 11.47
N VAL A 66 18.01 17.17 11.53
CA VAL A 66 18.64 18.50 11.59
C VAL A 66 18.30 19.31 10.34
N ALA A 67 18.41 18.71 9.15
CA ALA A 67 18.12 19.39 7.89
C ALA A 67 16.65 19.86 7.79
N CYS A 68 15.71 19.10 8.36
CA CYS A 68 14.27 19.40 8.32
C CYS A 68 13.74 20.09 9.59
N GLY A 69 14.59 20.52 10.53
CA GLY A 69 14.13 21.09 11.82
C GLY A 69 13.22 20.14 12.63
N GLY A 70 13.46 18.82 12.54
CA GLY A 70 12.66 17.78 13.19
C GLY A 70 11.37 17.40 12.46
N GLN A 71 11.08 18.00 11.30
CA GLN A 71 9.86 17.74 10.51
C GLN A 71 9.98 16.47 9.65
N VAL A 72 10.26 15.35 10.31
CA VAL A 72 10.37 14.03 9.67
C VAL A 72 9.25 13.14 10.19
N PHE A 73 8.40 12.66 9.30
CA PHE A 73 7.19 11.92 9.62
C PHE A 73 7.19 10.54 8.96
N VAL A 74 6.39 9.64 9.53
CA VAL A 74 6.09 8.33 8.98
C VAL A 74 4.58 8.20 8.90
N CYS A 75 4.08 7.77 7.74
CA CYS A 75 2.67 7.47 7.55
C CYS A 75 2.45 5.99 7.20
N ASP A 76 1.23 5.49 7.41
CA ASP A 76 0.82 4.20 6.85
C ASP A 76 0.70 4.31 5.32
N GLY A 77 1.81 4.02 4.65
CA GLY A 77 1.89 4.04 3.20
C GLY A 77 1.00 2.99 2.53
N ASN A 78 0.67 1.89 3.21
CA ASN A 78 -0.20 0.86 2.65
C ASN A 78 -1.68 1.28 2.64
N TYR A 79 -2.10 2.05 3.64
CA TYR A 79 -3.48 2.47 3.83
C TYR A 79 -3.80 3.80 3.14
N LEU A 80 -2.86 4.75 3.14
CA LEU A 80 -3.07 6.09 2.59
C LEU A 80 -2.49 6.21 1.18
N ILE A 81 -1.18 6.05 1.01
CA ILE A 81 -0.48 6.60 -0.17
C ILE A 81 -0.41 5.64 -1.36
N ASN A 82 -0.13 4.36 -1.15
CA ASN A 82 0.32 3.46 -2.22
C ASN A 82 -0.82 2.75 -2.97
N ARG A 83 -2.08 3.16 -2.74
CA ARG A 83 -3.24 2.65 -3.50
C ARG A 83 -4.16 3.82 -3.84
N SER A 84 -4.26 4.15 -5.12
CA SER A 84 -5.30 5.03 -5.65
C SER A 84 -6.65 4.38 -5.35
N GLY A 85 -7.37 4.94 -4.38
CA GLY A 85 -8.62 4.42 -3.86
C GLY A 85 -9.44 5.54 -3.24
N PRO A 86 -10.57 5.23 -2.59
CA PRO A 86 -11.47 6.25 -2.03
C PRO A 86 -10.80 7.14 -0.98
N ARG A 87 -9.64 6.72 -0.44
CA ARG A 87 -8.91 7.40 0.64
C ARG A 87 -7.98 8.52 0.20
N VAL A 88 -8.13 9.00 -1.03
CA VAL A 88 -7.26 10.06 -1.58
C VAL A 88 -7.40 11.36 -0.79
N VAL A 89 -8.60 11.63 -0.24
CA VAL A 89 -8.85 12.80 0.61
C VAL A 89 -8.12 12.65 1.93
N GLU A 90 -8.27 11.53 2.63
CA GLU A 90 -7.56 11.24 3.89
C GLU A 90 -6.04 11.25 3.71
N SER A 91 -5.56 10.85 2.53
CA SER A 91 -4.13 10.93 2.19
C SER A 91 -3.64 12.37 2.11
N ALA A 92 -4.42 13.25 1.46
CA ALA A 92 -4.11 14.67 1.38
C ALA A 92 -4.22 15.35 2.76
N GLU A 93 -5.23 15.00 3.56
CA GLU A 93 -5.39 15.47 4.93
C GLU A 93 -4.18 15.09 5.81
N ALA A 94 -3.75 13.83 5.80
CA ALA A 94 -2.58 13.40 6.57
C ALA A 94 -1.31 14.16 6.14
N ILE A 95 -1.09 14.35 4.83
CA ILE A 95 0.04 15.14 4.34
C ILE A 95 -0.10 16.61 4.78
N ALA A 96 -1.32 17.17 4.79
CA ALA A 96 -1.57 18.52 5.26
C ALA A 96 -1.28 18.68 6.77
N GLU A 97 -1.59 17.68 7.61
CA GLU A 97 -1.21 17.69 9.03
C GLU A 97 0.31 17.62 9.25
N ALA A 98 1.05 16.97 8.34
CA ALA A 98 2.51 16.97 8.36
C ALA A 98 3.08 18.34 7.98
N ILE A 99 2.58 18.96 6.91
CA ILE A 99 3.05 20.23 6.35
C ILE A 99 2.68 21.41 7.25
N HIS A 100 1.41 21.50 7.66
CA HIS A 100 0.87 22.66 8.38
C HIS A 100 0.79 22.37 9.87
N THR A 101 1.67 23.00 10.65
CA THR A 101 1.69 22.83 12.11
C THR A 101 0.33 23.15 12.76
N SER A 102 -0.42 24.12 12.22
CA SER A 102 -1.76 24.49 12.71
C SER A 102 -2.84 23.44 12.46
N LEU A 103 -2.62 22.50 11.52
CA LEU A 103 -3.57 21.43 11.21
C LEU A 103 -3.25 20.12 11.92
N ARG A 104 -2.16 20.04 12.69
CA ARG A 104 -1.77 18.79 13.38
C ARG A 104 -2.87 18.25 14.29
N GLY A 105 -3.35 17.07 13.96
CA GLY A 105 -4.41 16.37 14.70
C GLY A 105 -5.82 16.90 14.43
N HIS A 106 -5.98 17.87 13.51
CA HIS A 106 -7.27 18.42 13.15
C HIS A 106 -8.18 17.39 12.46
N PHE A 107 -7.61 16.56 11.58
CA PHE A 107 -8.28 15.48 10.88
C PHE A 107 -8.15 14.14 11.61
N GLY A 108 -7.28 14.06 12.62
CA GLY A 108 -7.12 12.89 13.49
C GLY A 108 -6.19 11.82 12.93
N HIS A 109 -5.39 12.12 11.90
CA HIS A 109 -4.39 11.18 11.38
C HIS A 109 -3.09 11.25 12.19
N PHE A 110 -2.65 12.47 12.52
CA PHE A 110 -1.45 12.76 13.29
C PHE A 110 -1.57 12.33 14.76
N GLY A 111 -0.57 11.60 15.25
CA GLY A 111 -0.53 11.07 16.61
C GLY A 111 -1.31 9.75 16.79
N GLY A 112 -1.92 9.23 15.73
CA GLY A 112 -2.54 7.92 15.68
C GLY A 112 -1.73 6.90 14.88
N ASP A 113 -2.43 5.89 14.35
CA ASP A 113 -1.81 4.77 13.61
C ASP A 113 -1.45 5.12 12.16
N LEU A 114 -1.88 6.28 11.67
CA LEU A 114 -1.82 6.67 10.27
C LEU A 114 -0.70 7.67 9.97
N LEU A 115 -0.36 8.54 10.92
CA LEU A 115 0.71 9.53 10.78
C LEU A 115 1.31 9.87 12.15
N ALA A 116 2.63 9.87 12.24
CA ALA A 116 3.35 10.34 13.42
C ALA A 116 4.70 10.94 13.02
N THR A 117 5.34 11.67 13.93
CA THR A 117 6.77 11.97 13.77
C THR A 117 7.57 10.66 13.74
N LEU A 118 8.73 10.66 13.08
CA LEU A 118 9.62 9.50 13.06
C LEU A 118 9.95 9.03 14.48
N ASP A 119 10.22 9.96 15.39
CA ASP A 119 10.55 9.63 16.78
C ASP A 119 9.35 9.02 17.52
N GLY A 120 8.16 9.59 17.34
CA GLY A 120 6.92 9.01 17.89
C GLY A 120 6.67 7.60 17.36
N ALA A 121 6.86 7.39 16.05
CA ALA A 121 6.69 6.09 15.41
C ALA A 121 7.72 5.06 15.92
N LEU A 122 8.96 5.48 16.17
CA LEU A 122 10.02 4.62 16.72
C LEU A 122 9.74 4.25 18.19
N VAL A 123 9.25 5.19 19.00
CA VAL A 123 8.82 4.93 20.37
C VAL A 123 7.68 3.91 20.38
N SER A 124 6.66 4.09 19.54
CA SER A 124 5.55 3.14 19.40
C SER A 124 6.03 1.76 18.96
N ALA A 125 6.95 1.70 17.99
CA ALA A 125 7.54 0.44 17.53
C ALA A 125 8.33 -0.28 18.64
N ALA A 126 9.13 0.45 19.42
CA ALA A 126 9.89 -0.09 20.55
C ALA A 126 8.97 -0.58 21.69
N ALA A 127 7.80 0.04 21.86
CA ALA A 127 6.76 -0.39 22.78
C ALA A 127 5.97 -1.62 22.29
N GLY A 128 6.26 -2.13 21.08
CA GLY A 128 5.56 -3.28 20.50
C GLY A 128 4.17 -2.96 19.96
N ILE A 129 3.84 -1.68 19.76
CA ILE A 129 2.55 -1.27 19.18
C ILE A 129 2.54 -1.68 17.70
N VAL A 130 1.51 -2.43 17.32
CA VAL A 130 1.29 -2.87 15.94
C VAL A 130 0.26 -1.97 15.30
N THR A 131 0.67 -1.22 14.27
CA THR A 131 -0.21 -0.32 13.51
C THR A 131 -0.46 -0.84 12.10
N GLY A 132 -1.56 -0.40 11.50
CA GLY A 132 -1.92 -0.65 10.11
C GLY A 132 -3.01 -1.71 9.92
N SER A 133 -3.34 -2.01 8.66
CA SER A 133 -4.46 -2.89 8.36
C SER A 133 -4.29 -4.28 8.98
N ALA A 134 -5.29 -4.72 9.77
CA ALA A 134 -5.39 -6.07 10.33
C ALA A 134 -5.50 -7.19 9.28
N LYS A 135 -5.44 -6.86 7.98
CA LYS A 135 -5.31 -7.86 6.92
C LYS A 135 -3.97 -8.57 7.08
N VAL A 136 -3.99 -9.66 7.82
CA VAL A 136 -2.91 -10.65 7.90
C VAL A 136 -2.55 -11.02 6.47
N ARG A 137 -1.40 -10.55 5.99
CA ARG A 137 -0.78 -11.17 4.83
C ARG A 137 -0.07 -12.41 5.39
N PRO A 138 -0.55 -13.63 5.11
CA PRO A 138 0.27 -14.80 5.39
C PRO A 138 1.65 -14.57 4.77
N SER A 139 2.70 -14.91 5.53
CA SER A 139 4.10 -14.66 5.17
C SER A 139 4.34 -14.96 3.69
N PRO A 140 4.87 -14.01 2.90
CA PRO A 140 5.03 -14.24 1.49
C PRO A 140 6.36 -14.98 1.29
N PHE A 141 6.34 -16.03 0.46
CA PHE A 141 7.50 -16.74 -0.05
C PHE A 141 8.15 -17.73 0.92
N ASP A 142 7.60 -18.94 0.98
CA ASP A 142 8.48 -20.10 1.20
C ASP A 142 9.56 -20.09 0.12
N THR A 143 10.80 -20.20 0.56
CA THR A 143 12.04 -20.25 -0.24
C THR A 143 12.14 -21.48 -1.14
N ALA A 144 11.15 -22.37 -1.10
CA ALA A 144 11.05 -23.48 -2.02
C ALA A 144 10.48 -22.98 -3.35
N ARG A 145 11.38 -22.69 -4.30
CA ARG A 145 11.08 -22.95 -5.71
C ARG A 145 10.54 -24.38 -5.79
N SER A 146 9.23 -24.53 -5.94
CA SER A 146 8.73 -25.77 -6.54
C SER A 146 9.07 -25.66 -8.02
N ASP A 147 9.93 -26.56 -8.48
CA ASP A 147 10.06 -26.88 -9.89
C ASP A 147 8.71 -27.46 -10.35
N THR A 148 7.72 -26.59 -10.52
CA THR A 148 6.53 -26.91 -11.28
C THR A 148 6.92 -26.65 -12.72
N GLY A 149 7.15 -27.75 -13.43
CA GLY A 149 7.53 -27.77 -14.84
C GLY A 149 6.66 -26.81 -15.65
N ALA A 150 7.30 -26.14 -16.59
CA ALA A 150 6.67 -25.21 -17.51
C ALA A 150 5.38 -25.81 -18.09
N LEU A 151 4.23 -25.35 -17.60
CA LEU A 151 3.01 -25.45 -18.37
C LEU A 151 3.17 -24.45 -19.50
N MET A 152 3.55 -24.97 -20.68
CA MET A 152 3.37 -24.28 -21.95
C MET A 152 1.88 -23.95 -22.10
N GLY A 153 1.48 -22.76 -21.66
CA GLY A 153 0.22 -22.16 -21.99
C GLY A 153 0.34 -21.55 -23.38
N SER A 154 -0.38 -22.12 -24.33
CA SER A 154 -0.63 -21.49 -25.62
C SER A 154 -1.15 -20.07 -25.41
N SER A 155 -0.52 -19.11 -26.09
CA SER A 155 -1.00 -17.73 -26.19
C SER A 155 -2.44 -17.76 -26.69
N VAL A 156 -3.40 -17.56 -25.79
CA VAL A 156 -4.77 -17.26 -26.19
C VAL A 156 -4.75 -15.81 -26.66
N ALA A 157 -5.01 -15.62 -27.96
CA ALA A 157 -5.08 -14.32 -28.58
C ALA A 157 -5.96 -13.38 -27.75
N GLN A 158 -5.36 -12.29 -27.26
CA GLN A 158 -6.08 -11.26 -26.51
C GLN A 158 -7.02 -10.55 -27.47
N GLY A 159 -8.32 -10.86 -27.38
CA GLY A 159 -9.37 -10.00 -27.90
C GLY A 159 -9.31 -8.61 -27.25
N PRO A 160 -10.15 -7.65 -27.69
CA PRO A 160 -10.16 -6.31 -27.12
C PRO A 160 -10.30 -6.39 -25.59
N ALA A 161 -9.40 -5.69 -24.88
CA ALA A 161 -9.38 -5.70 -23.43
C ALA A 161 -10.74 -5.27 -22.90
N LEU A 162 -11.36 -6.12 -22.08
CA LEU A 162 -12.57 -5.77 -21.37
C LEU A 162 -12.34 -4.50 -20.54
N PRO A 163 -13.34 -3.62 -20.41
CA PRO A 163 -13.31 -2.55 -19.41
C PRO A 163 -12.95 -3.13 -18.02
N PRO A 164 -12.17 -2.41 -17.19
CA PRO A 164 -11.69 -2.94 -15.91
C PRO A 164 -12.80 -3.49 -15.01
N ASP A 165 -13.95 -2.83 -14.99
CA ASP A 165 -15.12 -3.23 -14.21
C ASP A 165 -15.77 -4.53 -14.74
N ALA A 166 -15.79 -4.74 -16.07
CA ALA A 166 -16.31 -5.95 -16.69
C ALA A 166 -15.37 -7.14 -16.44
N ALA A 167 -14.06 -6.92 -16.55
CA ALA A 167 -13.04 -7.92 -16.24
C ALA A 167 -13.13 -8.39 -14.78
N VAL A 168 -13.27 -7.45 -13.84
CA VAL A 168 -13.45 -7.75 -12.41
C VAL A 168 -14.75 -8.51 -12.16
N ARG A 169 -15.88 -8.07 -12.74
CA ARG A 169 -17.18 -8.75 -12.58
C ARG A 169 -17.15 -10.19 -13.08
N GLN A 170 -16.53 -10.43 -14.24
CA GLN A 170 -16.42 -11.76 -14.81
C GLN A 170 -15.53 -12.67 -13.93
N GLN A 171 -14.39 -12.15 -13.44
CA GLN A 171 -13.49 -12.91 -12.57
C GLN A 171 -14.15 -13.29 -11.24
N LEU A 172 -14.87 -12.34 -10.62
CA LEU A 172 -15.67 -12.59 -9.42
C LEU A 172 -16.78 -13.63 -9.68
N GLY A 173 -17.43 -13.57 -10.84
CA GLY A 173 -18.45 -14.56 -11.23
C GLY A 173 -17.91 -15.99 -11.30
N CYS A 174 -16.68 -16.17 -11.81
CA CYS A 174 -15.99 -17.47 -11.78
C CYS A 174 -15.71 -17.90 -10.34
N MET A 175 -15.19 -17.01 -9.49
CA MET A 175 -14.89 -17.30 -8.08
C MET A 175 -16.14 -17.69 -7.28
N LEU A 176 -17.25 -16.97 -7.44
CA LEU A 176 -18.53 -17.23 -6.76
C LEU A 176 -19.13 -18.60 -7.11
N ARG A 177 -18.85 -19.12 -8.31
CA ARG A 177 -19.28 -20.46 -8.72
C ARG A 177 -18.24 -21.54 -8.43
N GLY A 178 -17.14 -21.21 -7.75
CA GLY A 178 -16.06 -22.14 -7.44
C GLY A 178 -15.10 -22.44 -8.61
N ALA A 179 -15.23 -21.75 -9.74
CA ALA A 179 -14.37 -21.91 -10.92
C ALA A 179 -13.04 -21.14 -10.76
N MET A 180 -12.25 -21.50 -9.76
CA MET A 180 -11.02 -20.79 -9.39
C MET A 180 -9.93 -20.86 -10.47
N LEU A 181 -9.87 -21.95 -11.24
CA LEU A 181 -8.93 -22.10 -12.35
C LEU A 181 -9.24 -21.12 -13.50
N GLU A 182 -10.52 -20.95 -13.83
CA GLU A 182 -10.96 -19.97 -14.81
C GLU A 182 -10.67 -18.55 -14.33
N ALA A 183 -10.99 -18.25 -13.06
CA ALA A 183 -10.70 -16.97 -12.45
C ALA A 183 -9.19 -16.67 -12.44
N PHE A 184 -8.35 -17.68 -12.23
CA PHE A 184 -6.90 -17.56 -12.30
C PHE A 184 -6.42 -17.24 -13.72
N ALA A 185 -6.92 -17.96 -14.72
CA ALA A 185 -6.54 -17.79 -16.13
C ALA A 185 -6.86 -16.40 -16.69
N MET A 186 -7.82 -15.70 -16.08
CA MET A 186 -8.17 -14.31 -16.42
C MET A 186 -7.13 -13.27 -15.96
N ASN A 187 -6.19 -13.63 -15.08
CA ASN A 187 -5.11 -12.72 -14.69
C ASN A 187 -4.15 -12.49 -15.86
N SER A 188 -3.50 -11.32 -15.89
CA SER A 188 -2.37 -11.09 -16.81
C SER A 188 -1.24 -12.10 -16.58
N GLU A 189 -0.43 -12.37 -17.60
CA GLU A 189 0.73 -13.26 -17.45
C GLU A 189 1.64 -12.87 -16.28
N ALA A 190 1.86 -11.56 -16.09
CA ALA A 190 2.66 -11.06 -14.97
C ALA A 190 2.06 -11.44 -13.61
N ASN A 191 0.73 -11.35 -13.47
CA ASN A 191 0.04 -11.76 -12.26
C ASN A 191 0.03 -13.28 -12.10
N GLN A 192 -0.20 -14.06 -13.17
CA GLN A 192 -0.12 -15.52 -13.11
C GLN A 192 1.26 -16.00 -12.63
N ARG A 193 2.34 -15.40 -13.15
CA ARG A 193 3.72 -15.70 -12.71
C ARG A 193 3.94 -15.36 -11.23
N ARG A 194 3.41 -14.23 -10.74
CA ARG A 194 3.51 -13.82 -9.32
C ARG A 194 2.78 -14.78 -8.38
N TRP A 195 1.62 -15.29 -8.79
CA TRP A 195 0.85 -16.26 -8.02
C TRP A 195 1.41 -17.68 -8.10
N CYS A 196 2.27 -17.96 -9.08
CA CYS A 196 2.95 -19.23 -9.36
C CYS A 196 2.02 -20.38 -9.75
N ALA A 197 0.87 -20.55 -9.10
CA ALA A 197 -0.10 -21.61 -9.39
C ALA A 197 -1.55 -21.23 -8.98
N PRO A 198 -2.58 -21.80 -9.64
CA PRO A 198 -4.00 -21.59 -9.28
C PRO A 198 -4.34 -21.97 -7.83
N GLU A 199 -3.68 -22.99 -7.29
CA GLU A 199 -3.89 -23.49 -5.93
C GLU A 199 -3.43 -22.44 -4.91
N ARG A 200 -2.30 -21.79 -5.17
CA ARG A 200 -1.77 -20.71 -4.32
C ARG A 200 -2.65 -19.47 -4.37
N PHE A 201 -3.11 -19.10 -5.56
CA PHE A 201 -4.11 -18.05 -5.74
C PHE A 201 -5.37 -18.31 -4.90
N THR A 202 -5.90 -19.54 -4.96
CA THR A 202 -7.08 -19.95 -4.20
C THR A 202 -6.84 -19.93 -2.69
N ALA A 203 -5.72 -20.49 -2.23
CA ALA A 203 -5.38 -20.56 -0.81
C ALA A 203 -5.23 -19.16 -0.18
N VAL A 204 -4.55 -18.23 -0.87
CA VAL A 204 -4.41 -16.85 -0.37
C VAL A 204 -5.76 -16.15 -0.32
N LEU A 205 -6.57 -16.27 -1.36
CA LEU A 205 -7.91 -15.70 -1.38
C LEU A 205 -8.78 -16.24 -0.24
N GLN A 206 -8.80 -17.55 -0.02
CA GLN A 206 -9.56 -18.17 1.06
C GLN A 206 -8.95 -17.91 2.45
N SER A 207 -7.67 -17.55 2.55
CA SER A 207 -7.06 -17.20 3.85
C SER A 207 -7.59 -15.88 4.42
N HIS A 208 -8.15 -15.00 3.59
CA HIS A 208 -8.68 -13.71 4.01
C HIS A 208 -10.18 -13.79 4.36
N ASP A 209 -10.53 -13.43 5.59
CA ASP A 209 -11.92 -13.46 6.07
C ASP A 209 -12.84 -12.55 5.26
N ASP A 210 -12.37 -11.40 4.79
CA ASP A 210 -13.13 -10.51 3.88
C ASP A 210 -13.55 -11.23 2.60
N PHE A 211 -12.67 -12.06 2.05
CA PHE A 211 -12.90 -12.71 0.78
C PHE A 211 -13.76 -13.97 0.96
N LYS A 212 -13.59 -14.68 2.09
CA LYS A 212 -14.53 -15.71 2.53
C LYS A 212 -15.95 -15.14 2.63
N ARG A 213 -16.13 -13.98 3.29
CA ARG A 213 -17.44 -13.31 3.37
C ARG A 213 -17.99 -12.98 1.99
N LEU A 214 -17.17 -12.39 1.11
CA LEU A 214 -17.59 -12.06 -0.26
C LEU A 214 -18.06 -13.29 -1.07
N LEU A 215 -17.43 -14.44 -0.88
CA LEU A 215 -17.72 -15.65 -1.65
C LEU A 215 -18.78 -16.56 -1.03
N LEU A 216 -18.91 -16.56 0.29
CA LEU A 216 -19.71 -17.54 1.04
C LEU A 216 -20.96 -16.93 1.68
N GLU A 217 -20.98 -15.62 1.91
CA GLU A 217 -22.11 -14.93 2.55
C GLU A 217 -22.83 -14.07 1.51
N PRO A 218 -24.02 -14.47 1.03
CA PRO A 218 -24.81 -13.60 0.17
C PRO A 218 -25.17 -12.32 0.94
N ALA A 219 -24.98 -11.17 0.29
CA ALA A 219 -25.36 -9.88 0.88
C ALA A 219 -26.86 -9.88 1.17
N ALA A 220 -27.24 -9.84 2.45
CA ALA A 220 -28.63 -9.63 2.85
C ALA A 220 -29.02 -8.21 2.45
N VAL A 221 -29.82 -8.07 1.39
CA VAL A 221 -30.45 -6.79 1.07
C VAL A 221 -31.48 -6.55 2.17
N GLY A 222 -31.29 -5.48 2.96
CA GLY A 222 -32.29 -5.08 3.95
C GLY A 222 -33.64 -4.90 3.24
N ALA A 223 -34.68 -5.57 3.74
CA ALA A 223 -36.03 -5.31 3.27
C ALA A 223 -36.37 -3.87 3.66
N VAL A 224 -36.53 -2.99 2.68
CA VAL A 224 -37.17 -1.70 2.91
C VAL A 224 -38.65 -2.02 3.09
N GLU A 225 -39.14 -1.99 4.33
CA GLU A 225 -40.58 -2.04 4.59
C GLU A 225 -41.21 -0.84 3.87
N ALA A 226 -42.21 -1.12 3.02
CA ALA A 226 -42.92 -0.15 2.20
C ALA A 226 -43.92 0.68 3.03
#